data_AF-A0A7S2PRI8-F1
#
_entry.id   AF-A0A7S2PRI8-F1
#
_cell.length_a   1.000
_cell.length_b   1.000
_cell.length_c   1.000
_cell.angle_alpha   90.00
_cell.angle_beta   90.00
_cell.angle_gamma   90.00
#
_symmetry.space_group_name_H-M   'P 1'
#
loop_
_entity.id
_entity.type
_entity.pdbx_description
1 polymer ?
#
loop_
_entity_poly.entity_id
_entity_poly.type
_entity_poly.pdbx_seq_one_letter_code
_entity_poly.pdbx_strand_id
1 'polypeptide(L)'
;NKIARIDPNVSKLKGLRKLMLSHNKLTEIPSELGECKNLELVRLASNEINVALPEKFLTLPKLAWISLGGNPISEIPAHKMKVIDRSSVSFDESSVLGKGASGTVYKGLFAGEDVAVKVFKQDSRGSDGKPEDEAVI
;
A
#
# COMPACT_ATOMS: atom_id res chain seq x y z
N ASN A 1 9.10 16.27 -3.60
CA ASN A 1 9.92 15.96 -4.79
C ASN A 1 9.09 16.20 -6.06
N LYS A 2 9.69 16.14 -7.26
CA LYS A 2 8.99 16.40 -8.55
C LYS A 2 8.94 15.17 -9.47
N ILE A 3 8.98 13.95 -8.92
CA ILE A 3 8.92 12.73 -9.73
C ILE A 3 7.50 12.61 -10.30
N ALA A 4 7.39 12.64 -11.63
CA ALA A 4 6.10 12.62 -12.32
C ALA A 4 5.71 11.21 -12.82
N ARG A 5 6.68 10.30 -12.97
CA ARG A 5 6.46 8.93 -13.43
C ARG A 5 7.46 7.97 -12.79
N ILE A 6 7.04 6.71 -12.63
CA ILE A 6 7.93 5.60 -12.32
C ILE A 6 8.39 5.00 -13.65
N ASP A 7 9.69 4.87 -13.85
CA ASP A 7 10.23 4.24 -15.05
C ASP A 7 9.85 2.74 -15.12
N PRO A 8 9.34 2.23 -16.26
CA PRO A 8 9.02 0.80 -16.43
C PRO A 8 10.17 -0.16 -16.12
N ASN A 9 11.42 0.29 -16.21
CA ASN A 9 12.60 -0.47 -15.81
C ASN A 9 12.63 -0.80 -14.30
N VAL A 10 11.73 -0.25 -13.48
CA VAL A 10 11.52 -0.68 -12.08
C VAL A 10 11.34 -2.20 -11.98
N SER A 11 10.72 -2.82 -12.99
CA SER A 11 10.55 -4.29 -13.10
C SER A 11 11.85 -5.09 -13.06
N LYS A 12 13.00 -4.46 -13.38
CA LYS A 12 14.32 -5.09 -13.33
C LYS A 12 14.87 -5.17 -11.91
N LEU A 13 14.31 -4.41 -10.96
CA LEU A 13 14.72 -4.42 -9.56
C LEU A 13 14.13 -5.63 -8.83
N LYS A 14 14.63 -6.84 -9.13
CA LYS A 14 14.10 -8.10 -8.58
C LYS A 14 14.19 -8.22 -7.05
N GLY A 15 15.08 -7.45 -6.42
CA GLY A 15 15.20 -7.35 -4.97
C GLY A 15 14.38 -6.22 -4.33
N LEU A 16 13.57 -5.48 -5.10
CA LEU A 16 12.80 -4.36 -4.58
C LEU A 16 11.71 -4.88 -3.62
N ARG A 17 11.84 -4.50 -2.35
CA ARG A 17 10.87 -4.85 -1.28
C ARG A 17 10.04 -3.66 -0.83
N LYS A 18 10.59 -2.45 -0.93
CA LYS A 18 9.97 -1.24 -0.40
C LYS A 18 10.11 -0.12 -1.42
N LEU A 19 8.99 0.48 -1.82
CA LEU A 19 8.96 1.64 -2.72
C LEU A 19 8.39 2.85 -1.98
N MET A 20 9.19 3.91 -1.84
CA MET A 20 8.87 5.08 -1.02
C MET A 20 8.85 6.33 -1.90
N LEU A 21 7.67 6.71 -2.38
CA LEU A 21 7.49 7.80 -3.35
C LEU A 21 6.40 8.80 -2.92
N SER A 22 6.08 8.89 -1.63
CA SER A 22 5.16 9.93 -1.12
C SER A 22 5.65 11.35 -1.45
N HIS A 23 4.71 12.30 -1.52
CA HIS A 23 4.99 13.73 -1.78
C HIS A 23 5.72 13.97 -3.11
N ASN A 24 5.16 13.41 -4.19
CA ASN A 24 5.62 13.54 -5.57
C ASN A 24 4.47 14.03 -6.47
N LYS A 25 4.63 13.82 -7.78
CA LYS A 25 3.72 14.28 -8.84
C LYS A 25 3.29 13.11 -9.74
N LEU A 26 3.30 11.89 -9.19
CA LEU A 26 2.92 10.69 -9.93
C LEU A 26 1.44 10.75 -10.29
N THR A 27 1.12 10.52 -11.55
CA THR A 27 -0.27 10.44 -12.02
C THR A 27 -0.76 8.99 -12.16
N GLU A 28 0.16 8.02 -12.18
CA GLU A 28 -0.15 6.60 -12.38
C GLU A 28 0.92 5.67 -11.80
N ILE A 29 0.59 4.37 -11.70
CA ILE A 29 1.53 3.28 -11.42
C ILE A 29 1.70 2.46 -12.71
N PRO A 30 2.93 2.24 -13.20
CA PRO A 30 3.14 1.41 -14.39
C PRO A 30 2.83 -0.05 -14.09
N SER A 31 2.25 -0.76 -15.07
CA SER A 31 1.90 -2.18 -14.96
C SER A 31 3.10 -3.07 -14.61
N GLU A 32 4.30 -2.65 -15.03
CA GLU A 32 5.60 -3.27 -14.83
C GLU A 32 6.01 -3.36 -13.36
N LEU A 33 5.44 -2.51 -12.50
CA LEU A 33 5.64 -2.64 -11.06
C LEU A 33 5.08 -3.98 -10.54
N GLY A 34 4.08 -4.56 -11.22
CA GLY A 34 3.56 -5.91 -10.98
C GLY A 34 4.57 -7.06 -11.24
N GLU A 35 5.73 -6.77 -11.83
CA GLU A 35 6.82 -7.74 -12.00
C GLU A 35 7.80 -7.75 -10.81
N CYS A 36 7.65 -6.82 -9.87
CA CYS A 36 8.44 -6.76 -8.63
C CYS A 36 7.86 -7.72 -7.58
N LYS A 37 7.98 -9.03 -7.81
CA LYS A 37 7.34 -10.08 -6.96
C LYS A 37 7.78 -10.08 -5.49
N ASN A 38 8.85 -9.36 -5.15
CA ASN A 38 9.32 -9.19 -3.78
C ASN A 38 8.83 -7.91 -3.11
N LEU A 39 8.03 -7.09 -3.79
CA LEU A 39 7.53 -5.83 -3.26
C LEU A 39 6.53 -6.09 -2.15
N GLU A 40 6.81 -5.52 -0.98
CA GLU A 40 6.05 -5.72 0.26
C GLU A 40 5.32 -4.44 0.68
N LEU A 41 5.98 -3.28 0.56
CA LEU A 41 5.46 -2.01 1.07
C LEU A 41 5.58 -0.92 0.02
N VAL A 42 4.50 -0.19 -0.24
CA VAL A 42 4.45 0.88 -1.23
C VAL A 42 3.85 2.15 -0.63
N ARG A 43 4.61 3.24 -0.59
CA ARG A 43 4.14 4.56 -0.13
C ARG A 43 4.00 5.50 -1.31
N LEU A 44 2.76 5.85 -1.64
CA LEU A 44 2.40 6.76 -2.74
C LEU A 44 1.52 7.92 -2.27
N ALA A 45 1.42 8.16 -0.96
CA ALA A 45 0.64 9.25 -0.41
C ALA A 45 1.03 10.62 -1.00
N SER A 46 0.07 11.54 -1.10
CA SER A 46 0.30 12.90 -1.59
C SER A 46 0.98 12.91 -2.96
N ASN A 47 0.34 12.24 -3.92
CA ASN A 47 0.66 12.29 -5.35
C ASN A 47 -0.59 12.77 -6.12
N GLU A 48 -0.59 12.63 -7.44
CA GLU A 48 -1.68 13.05 -8.33
C GLU A 48 -2.32 11.84 -9.04
N ILE A 49 -2.25 10.65 -8.42
CA ILE A 49 -2.72 9.39 -9.01
C ILE A 49 -4.24 9.44 -9.17
N ASN A 50 -4.70 9.38 -10.41
CA ASN A 50 -6.12 9.53 -10.76
C ASN A 50 -6.65 8.40 -11.66
N VAL A 51 -5.79 7.45 -12.03
CA VAL A 51 -6.12 6.26 -12.82
C VAL A 51 -6.04 5.00 -11.95
N ALA A 52 -6.85 4.00 -12.30
CA ALA A 52 -6.96 2.73 -11.58
C ALA A 52 -5.60 2.02 -11.45
N LEU A 53 -5.43 1.30 -10.34
CA LEU A 53 -4.21 0.53 -10.08
C LEU A 53 -4.14 -0.68 -11.03
N PRO A 54 -2.97 -1.02 -11.59
CA PRO A 54 -2.84 -2.19 -12.44
C PRO A 54 -3.17 -3.50 -11.70
N GLU A 55 -3.96 -4.38 -12.31
CA GLU A 55 -4.35 -5.67 -11.70
C GLU A 55 -3.14 -6.52 -11.30
N LYS A 56 -2.10 -6.55 -12.13
CA LYS A 56 -0.83 -7.25 -11.82
C LYS A 56 -0.12 -6.72 -10.57
N PHE A 57 -0.29 -5.44 -10.27
CA PHE A 57 0.27 -4.82 -9.09
C PHE A 57 -0.55 -5.17 -7.84
N LEU A 58 -1.88 -5.21 -7.97
CA LEU A 58 -2.78 -5.66 -6.91
C LEU A 58 -2.66 -7.15 -6.58
N THR A 59 -2.16 -7.97 -7.51
CA THR A 59 -1.97 -9.41 -7.35
C THR A 59 -0.53 -9.79 -6.98
N LEU A 60 0.27 -8.82 -6.52
CA LEU A 60 1.64 -9.08 -6.10
C LEU A 60 1.68 -9.99 -4.86
N PRO A 61 2.40 -11.12 -4.92
CA PRO A 61 2.26 -12.20 -3.92
C PRO A 61 2.81 -11.86 -2.53
N LYS A 62 3.55 -10.77 -2.40
CA LYS A 62 4.13 -10.32 -1.12
C LYS A 62 3.70 -8.90 -0.74
N LEU A 63 2.89 -8.25 -1.58
CA LEU A 63 2.48 -6.88 -1.32
C LEU A 63 1.55 -6.87 -0.13
N ALA A 64 2.02 -6.28 0.96
CA ALA A 64 1.36 -6.28 2.24
C ALA A 64 0.66 -4.95 2.52
N TRP A 65 1.13 -3.85 1.93
CA TRP A 65 0.55 -2.56 2.25
C TRP A 65 0.84 -1.50 1.20
N ILE A 66 -0.18 -0.68 0.94
CA ILE A 66 -0.08 0.50 0.08
C ILE A 66 -0.72 1.74 0.73
N SER A 67 -0.01 2.88 0.67
CA SER A 67 -0.59 4.18 0.99
C SER A 67 -0.91 4.95 -0.27
N LEU A 68 -2.18 5.38 -0.39
CA LEU A 68 -2.68 6.22 -1.48
C LEU A 68 -3.31 7.54 -0.99
N GLY A 69 -3.30 7.80 0.32
CA GLY A 69 -3.95 8.97 0.90
C GLY A 69 -3.46 10.29 0.27
N GLY A 70 -4.40 11.20 0.01
CA GLY A 70 -4.09 12.46 -0.67
C GLY A 70 -3.80 12.31 -2.17
N ASN A 71 -4.33 11.27 -2.82
CA ASN A 71 -4.41 11.15 -4.28
C ASN A 71 -5.87 11.21 -4.73
N PRO A 72 -6.17 11.70 -5.95
CA PRO A 72 -7.54 11.65 -6.49
C PRO A 72 -8.19 10.25 -6.47
N ILE A 73 -7.41 9.18 -6.65
CA ILE A 73 -7.92 7.80 -6.59
C ILE A 73 -8.50 7.40 -5.22
N SER A 74 -8.04 7.99 -4.11
CA SER A 74 -8.56 7.64 -2.77
C SER A 74 -10.00 8.10 -2.53
N GLU A 75 -10.47 9.07 -3.32
CA GLU A 75 -11.85 9.55 -3.26
C GLU A 75 -12.83 8.67 -4.05
N ILE A 76 -12.34 7.75 -4.89
CA ILE A 76 -13.17 6.91 -5.77
C ILE A 76 -13.78 5.74 -4.97
N PRO A 77 -15.12 5.62 -4.85
CA PRO A 77 -15.77 4.59 -4.04
C PRO A 77 -15.42 3.14 -4.41
N ALA A 78 -15.19 2.85 -5.68
CA ALA A 78 -14.78 1.51 -6.14
C ALA A 78 -13.40 1.07 -5.59
N HIS A 79 -12.59 2.03 -5.12
CA HIS A 79 -11.28 1.80 -4.51
C HIS A 79 -11.31 2.03 -2.99
N LYS A 80 -12.45 2.46 -2.43
CA LYS A 80 -12.65 2.46 -0.97
C LYS A 80 -12.74 1.01 -0.54
N MET A 81 -11.74 0.58 0.20
CA MET A 81 -11.66 -0.79 0.64
C MET A 81 -12.78 -1.13 1.61
N LYS A 82 -13.16 -2.41 1.60
CA LYS A 82 -14.17 -2.93 2.51
C LYS A 82 -13.60 -2.83 3.92
N VAL A 83 -14.22 -2.00 4.75
CA VAL A 83 -13.93 -1.97 6.19
C VAL A 83 -14.30 -3.35 6.74
N ILE A 84 -13.30 -4.07 7.25
CA ILE A 84 -13.49 -5.37 7.89
C ILE A 84 -13.45 -5.20 9.40
N ASP A 85 -14.31 -5.93 10.10
CA ASP A 85 -14.33 -5.93 11.57
C ASP A 85 -13.01 -6.51 12.09
N ARG A 86 -12.39 -5.87 13.09
CA ARG A 86 -11.13 -6.35 13.67
C ARG A 86 -11.22 -7.80 14.15
N SER A 87 -12.36 -8.22 14.70
CA SER A 87 -12.58 -9.59 15.17
C SER A 87 -12.56 -10.64 14.07
N SER A 88 -12.72 -10.22 12.80
CA SER A 88 -12.68 -11.12 11.64
C SER A 88 -11.25 -11.44 11.16
N VAL A 89 -10.24 -10.76 11.71
CA VAL A 89 -8.84 -10.89 11.31
C VAL A 89 -8.00 -11.35 12.50
N SER A 90 -7.27 -12.47 12.35
CA SER A 90 -6.30 -12.92 13.36
C SER A 90 -4.89 -12.52 12.95
N PHE A 91 -4.12 -11.94 13.87
CA PHE A 91 -2.70 -11.65 13.66
C PHE A 91 -1.95 -11.66 14.99
N ASP A 92 -0.66 -11.97 14.94
CA ASP A 92 0.23 -11.98 16.11
C ASP A 92 1.09 -10.71 16.10
N GLU A 93 1.29 -10.08 17.25
CA GLU A 93 2.19 -8.93 17.36
C GLU A 93 3.66 -9.29 17.11
N SER A 94 4.01 -10.59 17.14
CA SER A 94 5.32 -11.08 16.74
C SER A 94 5.52 -11.14 15.21
N SER A 95 4.43 -11.19 14.41
CA SER A 95 4.48 -11.41 12.96
C SER A 95 4.70 -10.12 12.15
N VAL A 96 5.59 -9.26 12.62
CA VAL A 96 5.83 -7.94 12.01
C VAL A 96 6.42 -8.05 10.61
N LEU A 97 5.68 -7.56 9.61
CA LEU A 97 6.16 -7.35 8.25
C LEU A 97 6.88 -6.00 8.10
N GLY A 98 6.48 -4.99 8.87
CA GLY A 98 7.14 -3.69 8.86
C GLY A 98 6.63 -2.72 9.92
N LYS A 99 7.49 -1.78 10.32
CA LYS A 99 7.14 -0.66 11.22
C LYS A 99 7.38 0.66 10.50
N GLY A 100 6.47 1.61 10.69
CA GLY A 100 6.54 2.95 10.14
C GLY A 100 6.07 4.00 11.14
N ALA A 101 6.15 5.27 10.74
CA ALA A 101 5.72 6.39 11.57
C ALA A 101 4.22 6.30 11.93
N SER A 102 3.37 5.82 11.00
CA SER A 102 1.92 5.71 11.20
C SER A 102 1.45 4.42 11.86
N GLY A 103 2.30 3.40 12.01
CA GLY A 103 1.84 2.12 12.55
C GLY A 103 2.78 0.94 12.29
N THR A 104 2.28 -0.24 12.58
CA THR A 104 2.96 -1.52 12.35
C THR A 104 2.09 -2.38 11.43
N VAL A 105 2.72 -3.01 10.44
CA VAL A 105 2.12 -4.00 9.56
C VAL A 105 2.51 -5.38 10.07
N TYR A 106 1.51 -6.23 10.30
CA TYR A 106 1.64 -7.61 10.76
C TYR A 106 1.16 -8.56 9.66
N LYS A 107 1.64 -9.80 9.68
CA LYS A 107 1.01 -10.89 8.92
C LYS A 107 -0.17 -11.43 9.71
N GLY A 108 -1.33 -11.55 9.06
CA GLY A 108 -2.55 -12.11 9.63
C GLY A 108 -3.24 -13.09 8.71
N LEU A 109 -4.38 -13.60 9.17
CA LEU A 109 -5.28 -14.46 8.43
C LEU A 109 -6.68 -13.84 8.42
N PHE A 110 -7.30 -13.82 7.24
CA PHE A 110 -8.68 -13.40 7.04
C PHE A 110 -9.36 -14.37 6.07
N ALA A 111 -10.49 -14.96 6.50
CA ALA A 111 -11.23 -15.95 5.71
C ALA A 111 -10.41 -17.15 5.19
N GLY A 112 -9.33 -17.52 5.89
CA GLY A 112 -8.44 -18.62 5.51
C GLY A 112 -7.27 -18.22 4.61
N GLU A 113 -7.21 -16.96 4.19
CA GLU A 113 -6.14 -16.42 3.34
C GLU A 113 -5.16 -15.59 4.16
N ASP A 114 -3.88 -15.68 3.80
CA ASP A 114 -2.82 -14.83 4.35
C ASP A 114 -3.07 -13.38 3.93
N VAL A 115 -3.18 -12.48 4.92
CA VAL A 115 -3.34 -11.04 4.69
C VAL A 115 -2.29 -10.25 5.46
N ALA A 116 -2.10 -9.00 5.07
CA ALA A 116 -1.33 -8.06 5.86
C ALA A 116 -2.27 -7.15 6.65
N VAL A 117 -1.97 -6.92 7.93
CA VAL A 117 -2.81 -6.16 8.83
C VAL A 117 -2.03 -4.95 9.30
N LYS A 118 -2.43 -3.76 8.89
CA LYS A 118 -1.84 -2.53 9.41
C LYS A 118 -2.59 -2.03 10.63
N VAL A 119 -1.90 -2.02 11.76
CA VAL A 119 -2.38 -1.41 13.00
C VAL A 119 -1.80 0.00 13.10
N PHE A 120 -2.69 0.98 13.12
CA PHE A 120 -2.34 2.39 13.26
C PHE A 120 -2.08 2.75 14.72
N LYS A 121 -1.15 3.68 14.94
CA LYS A 121 -0.99 4.27 16.28
C LYS A 121 -2.16 5.21 16.55
N GLN A 122 -2.63 5.29 17.80
CA GLN A 122 -3.66 6.24 18.20
C GLN A 122 -3.23 7.67 17.84
N ASP A 123 -4.15 8.46 17.28
CA ASP A 123 -3.94 9.84 16.81
C ASP A 123 -2.88 10.06 15.72
N SER A 124 -2.48 9.00 15.01
CA SER A 124 -1.54 9.14 13.89
C SER A 124 -2.23 9.78 12.67
N ARG A 125 -2.29 11.12 12.64
CA ARG A 125 -2.21 11.86 11.38
C ARG A 125 -0.78 11.70 10.86
N GLY A 126 -0.51 10.57 10.23
CA GLY A 126 0.78 10.33 9.59
C GLY A 126 0.95 11.20 8.34
N SER A 127 2.17 11.28 7.81
CA SER A 127 2.45 11.86 6.48
C SER A 127 1.63 11.25 5.33
N ASP A 128 1.01 10.10 5.61
CA ASP A 128 0.35 9.23 4.65
C ASP A 128 -1.18 9.37 4.63
N GLY A 129 -1.75 10.28 5.42
CA GLY A 129 -3.19 10.47 5.57
C GLY A 129 -3.77 9.77 6.81
N LYS A 130 -5.10 9.62 6.84
CA LYS A 130 -5.80 8.88 7.89
C LYS A 130 -5.82 7.37 7.55
N PRO A 131 -6.08 6.49 8.54
CA PRO A 131 -6.26 5.06 8.30
C PRO A 131 -7.27 4.71 7.20
N GLU A 132 -8.35 5.48 7.10
CA GLU A 132 -9.42 5.35 6.09
C GLU A 132 -8.97 5.68 4.65
N ASP A 133 -7.83 6.36 4.50
CA ASP A 133 -7.25 6.75 3.21
C ASP A 133 -6.16 5.75 2.73
N GLU A 134 -5.84 4.74 3.54
CA GLU A 134 -4.85 3.71 3.21
C GLU A 134 -5.52 2.42 2.74
N ALA A 135 -4.96 1.82 1.68
CA ALA A 135 -5.46 0.55 1.14
C ALA A 135 -4.63 -0.63 1.68
N VAL A 136 -5.32 -1.60 2.27
CA VAL A 136 -4.79 -2.92 2.65
C VAL A 136 -5.33 -3.94 1.64
N ILE A 137 -4.47 -4.37 0.71
CA ILE A 137 -4.80 -5.37 -0.31
C ILE A 137 -4.81 -6.76 0.33
#